data_AF-A0A2V6KM73-F1
#
_entry.id   AF-A0A2V6KM73-F1
#
_cell.length_a   1.000
_cell.length_b   1.000
_cell.length_c   1.000
_cell.angle_alpha   90.00
_cell.angle_beta   90.00
_cell.angle_gamma   90.00
#
_symmetry.space_group_name_H-M   'P 1'
#
loop_
_entity.id
_entity.type
_entity.pdbx_description
1 polymer ?
#
loop_
_entity_poly.entity_id
_entity_poly.type
_entity_poly.pdbx_seq_one_letter_code
_entity_poly.pdbx_strand_id
1 'polypeptide(L)'
;MPLQKSLASRLRVSKLDKKFQEIVMRIRIVFMFVLASTVLFAAEQMSKTEKSPAYDKMKTLVGSWQGTVNENGKPLDTRVRFKLVSDGSAVASWLDEDTPHEMITMFHMDGSNLMATHYCAAHNQPRMILTTGGDPNRLVFKFKDGTNIQADAGHMQPVAFIFDGANHHIEEWTYLQNGKEETTRFNFRRKQRRTACFREMTEYCASGRRCGTRSRLTKIRLCLFTRPRGPLALPK
;
A
#
# COMPACT_ATOMS: atom_id res chain seq x y z
N MET A 1 9.23 72.55 -52.48
CA MET A 1 8.07 71.92 -51.77
C MET A 1 8.14 70.38 -51.54
N PRO A 2 9.28 69.65 -51.60
CA PRO A 2 9.27 68.20 -51.29
C PRO A 2 9.52 67.87 -49.80
N LEU A 3 10.12 68.77 -49.03
CA LEU A 3 10.60 68.49 -47.66
C LEU A 3 9.46 68.29 -46.63
N GLN A 4 8.37 69.08 -46.71
CA GLN A 4 7.25 68.96 -45.76
C GLN A 4 6.44 67.67 -45.93
N LYS A 5 6.32 67.14 -47.15
CA LYS A 5 5.62 65.88 -47.42
C LYS A 5 6.37 64.68 -46.78
N SER A 6 7.70 64.73 -46.73
CA SER A 6 8.53 63.68 -46.12
C SER A 6 8.46 63.64 -44.60
N LEU A 7 8.25 64.77 -43.91
CA LEU A 7 8.12 64.81 -42.46
C LEU A 7 6.74 64.32 -42.01
N ALA A 8 5.70 64.72 -42.72
CA ALA A 8 4.32 64.29 -42.44
C ALA A 8 4.09 62.79 -42.72
N SER A 9 4.84 62.19 -43.66
CA SER A 9 4.81 60.75 -43.90
C SER A 9 5.57 59.98 -42.82
N ARG A 10 6.78 60.42 -42.45
CA ARG A 10 7.58 59.81 -41.36
C ARG A 10 6.88 59.86 -39.99
N LEU A 11 6.17 60.96 -39.67
CA LEU A 11 5.37 61.09 -38.45
C LEU A 11 4.11 60.20 -38.45
N ARG A 12 3.54 59.91 -39.63
CA ARG A 12 2.40 58.99 -39.76
C ARG A 12 2.83 57.54 -39.57
N VAL A 13 3.97 57.15 -40.14
CA VAL A 13 4.57 55.82 -39.97
C VAL A 13 4.90 55.57 -38.48
N SER A 14 5.57 56.52 -37.81
CA SER A 14 5.94 56.36 -36.39
C SER A 14 4.76 56.29 -35.42
N LYS A 15 3.64 56.96 -35.72
CA LYS A 15 2.40 56.85 -34.94
C LYS A 15 1.67 55.52 -35.17
N LEU A 16 1.73 54.99 -36.39
CA LEU A 16 1.14 53.69 -36.74
C LEU A 16 1.92 52.56 -36.07
N ASP A 17 3.26 52.64 -36.07
CA ASP A 17 4.13 51.68 -35.40
C ASP A 17 3.90 51.65 -33.89
N LYS A 18 3.77 52.81 -33.23
CA LYS A 18 3.43 52.87 -31.80
C LYS A 18 2.07 52.28 -31.47
N LYS A 19 1.03 52.57 -32.28
CA LYS A 19 -0.30 51.97 -32.09
C LYS A 19 -0.29 50.46 -32.31
N PHE A 20 0.45 49.98 -33.31
CA PHE A 20 0.61 48.55 -33.58
C PHE A 20 1.34 47.85 -32.43
N GLN A 21 2.42 48.45 -31.92
CA GLN A 21 3.16 47.94 -30.76
C GLN A 21 2.30 47.90 -29.48
N GLU A 22 1.45 48.90 -29.24
CA GLU A 22 0.49 48.86 -28.13
C GLU A 22 -0.55 47.75 -28.28
N ILE A 23 -1.10 47.56 -29.48
CA ILE A 23 -2.08 46.50 -29.75
C ILE A 23 -1.42 45.13 -29.56
N VAL A 24 -0.20 44.93 -30.08
CA VAL A 24 0.56 43.69 -29.92
C VAL A 24 0.92 43.43 -28.45
N MET A 25 1.29 44.46 -27.66
CA MET A 25 1.51 44.31 -26.22
C MET A 25 0.23 43.93 -25.47
N ARG A 26 -0.91 44.56 -25.77
CA ARG A 26 -2.20 44.23 -25.14
C ARG A 26 -2.64 42.81 -25.48
N ILE A 27 -2.48 42.38 -26.74
CA ILE A 27 -2.76 41.00 -27.15
C ILE A 27 -1.84 40.03 -26.41
N ARG A 28 -0.53 40.32 -26.29
CA ARG A 28 0.42 39.49 -25.52
C ARG A 28 0.08 39.39 -24.04
N ILE A 29 -0.35 40.51 -23.42
CA ILE A 29 -0.77 40.54 -22.02
C ILE A 29 -2.04 39.68 -21.84
N VAL A 30 -3.05 39.86 -22.69
CA VAL A 30 -4.28 39.04 -22.65
C VAL A 30 -3.96 37.57 -22.89
N PHE A 31 -3.07 37.24 -23.84
CA PHE A 31 -2.66 35.86 -24.11
C PHE A 31 -1.91 35.24 -22.92
N MET A 32 -1.05 36.00 -22.22
CA MET A 32 -0.43 35.56 -20.96
C MET A 32 -1.44 35.35 -19.84
N PHE A 33 -2.44 36.23 -19.69
CA PHE A 33 -3.51 36.07 -18.69
C PHE A 33 -4.43 34.88 -18.98
N VAL A 34 -4.70 34.57 -20.26
CA VAL A 34 -5.48 33.40 -20.69
C VAL A 34 -4.69 32.10 -20.53
N LEU A 35 -3.38 32.08 -20.80
CA LEU A 35 -2.54 30.90 -20.53
C LEU A 35 -2.38 30.64 -19.03
N ALA A 36 -2.23 31.69 -18.20
CA ALA A 36 -2.11 31.54 -16.75
C ALA A 36 -3.37 31.00 -16.06
N SER A 37 -4.55 31.11 -16.69
CA SER A 37 -5.83 30.64 -16.15
C SER A 37 -6.16 29.18 -16.51
N THR A 38 -5.35 28.52 -17.36
CA THR A 38 -5.57 27.10 -17.75
C THR A 38 -4.87 26.07 -16.87
N VAL A 39 -4.18 26.50 -15.80
CA VAL A 39 -3.48 25.61 -14.86
C VAL A 39 -4.27 25.43 -13.56
N LEU A 40 -5.59 25.25 -13.64
CA LEU A 40 -6.31 24.55 -12.57
C LEU A 40 -6.09 23.06 -12.83
N PHE A 41 -5.03 22.50 -12.25
CA PHE A 41 -4.99 21.08 -11.98
C PHE A 41 -6.21 20.78 -11.10
N ALA A 42 -7.25 20.20 -11.68
CA ALA A 42 -8.31 19.58 -10.91
C ALA A 42 -7.64 18.50 -10.05
N ALA A 43 -7.47 18.79 -8.76
CA ALA A 43 -7.06 17.76 -7.82
C ALA A 43 -8.10 16.64 -7.91
N GLU A 44 -7.64 15.45 -8.25
CA GLU A 44 -8.51 14.28 -8.35
C GLU A 44 -9.21 14.08 -7.01
N GLN A 45 -10.55 14.12 -7.02
CA GLN A 45 -11.33 13.99 -5.79
C GLN A 45 -11.29 12.53 -5.34
N MET A 46 -10.42 12.22 -4.38
CA MET A 46 -10.35 10.90 -3.76
C MET A 46 -11.62 10.59 -2.97
N SER A 47 -12.05 9.33 -2.99
CA SER A 47 -13.16 8.88 -2.14
C SER A 47 -12.79 9.00 -0.66
N LYS A 48 -13.72 9.51 0.14
CA LYS A 48 -13.53 9.64 1.59
C LYS A 48 -13.47 8.23 2.24
N THR A 49 -12.42 7.98 3.00
CA THR A 49 -12.31 6.80 3.88
C THR A 49 -12.76 7.19 5.28
N GLU A 50 -13.82 6.55 5.80
CA GLU A 50 -14.30 6.83 7.15
C GLU A 50 -13.33 6.32 8.23
N LYS A 51 -13.28 7.01 9.36
CA LYS A 51 -12.48 6.57 10.51
C LYS A 51 -13.15 5.37 11.17
N SER A 52 -12.39 4.32 11.44
CA SER A 52 -12.89 3.09 12.07
C SER A 52 -11.85 2.50 13.02
N PRO A 53 -12.15 2.39 14.33
CA PRO A 53 -11.24 1.74 15.29
C PRO A 53 -10.90 0.30 14.91
N ALA A 54 -11.85 -0.42 14.31
CA ALA A 54 -11.62 -1.78 13.80
C ALA A 54 -10.64 -1.77 12.63
N TYR A 55 -10.73 -0.80 11.72
CA TYR A 55 -9.77 -0.68 10.62
C TYR A 55 -8.38 -0.31 11.11
N ASP A 56 -8.29 0.61 12.08
CA ASP A 56 -7.03 0.95 12.72
C ASP A 56 -6.40 -0.24 13.43
N LYS A 57 -7.23 -1.12 14.02
CA LYS A 57 -6.77 -2.40 14.59
C LYS A 57 -6.24 -3.36 13.52
N MET A 58 -6.89 -3.49 12.36
CA MET A 58 -6.36 -4.27 11.24
C MET A 58 -5.01 -3.74 10.75
N LYS A 59 -4.80 -2.41 10.72
CA LYS A 59 -3.50 -1.82 10.34
C LYS A 59 -2.36 -2.22 11.30
N THR A 60 -2.65 -2.60 12.54
CA THR A 60 -1.61 -3.09 13.48
C THR A 60 -1.01 -4.43 13.05
N LEU A 61 -1.70 -5.19 12.20
CA LEU A 61 -1.20 -6.46 11.65
C LEU A 61 -0.11 -6.27 10.60
N VAL A 62 0.09 -5.05 10.05
CA VAL A 62 1.12 -4.79 9.04
C VAL A 62 2.48 -5.33 9.49
N GLY A 63 3.08 -6.17 8.63
CA GLY A 63 4.28 -6.93 8.95
C GLY A 63 4.22 -8.38 8.45
N SER A 64 5.20 -9.17 8.87
CA SER A 64 5.29 -10.60 8.55
C SER A 64 5.07 -11.43 9.81
N TRP A 65 4.37 -12.53 9.64
CA TRP A 65 3.98 -13.44 10.72
C TRP A 65 4.26 -14.88 10.31
N GLN A 66 4.54 -15.70 11.31
CA GLN A 66 4.76 -17.14 11.17
C GLN A 66 3.87 -17.83 12.18
N GLY A 67 3.33 -18.97 11.80
CA GLY A 67 2.36 -19.66 12.62
C GLY A 67 2.26 -21.13 12.30
N THR A 68 1.30 -21.76 12.96
CA THR A 68 0.91 -23.14 12.70
C THR A 68 -0.58 -23.20 12.47
N VAL A 69 -0.98 -24.05 11.53
CA VAL A 69 -2.37 -24.43 11.29
C VAL A 69 -2.54 -25.91 11.60
N ASN A 70 -3.67 -26.28 12.20
CA ASN A 70 -4.01 -27.69 12.39
C ASN A 70 -4.90 -28.12 11.24
N GLU A 71 -4.39 -28.96 10.35
CA GLU A 71 -5.14 -29.55 9.26
C GLU A 71 -5.19 -31.06 9.46
N ASN A 72 -6.39 -31.64 9.58
CA ASN A 72 -6.58 -33.08 9.82
C ASN A 72 -5.78 -33.63 11.03
N GLY A 73 -5.66 -32.83 12.10
CA GLY A 73 -4.94 -33.21 13.32
C GLY A 73 -3.41 -33.14 13.22
N LYS A 74 -2.86 -32.63 12.11
CA LYS A 74 -1.43 -32.41 11.93
C LYS A 74 -1.11 -30.91 11.97
N PRO A 75 -0.12 -30.48 12.79
CA PRO A 75 0.35 -29.11 12.74
C PRO A 75 1.19 -28.92 11.47
N LEU A 76 0.83 -27.93 10.67
CA LEU A 76 1.56 -27.48 9.48
C LEU A 76 2.03 -26.04 9.71
N ASP A 77 3.24 -25.75 9.26
CA ASP A 77 3.78 -24.40 9.27
C ASP A 77 3.05 -23.54 8.24
N THR A 78 2.70 -22.32 8.62
CA THR A 78 2.04 -21.34 7.74
C THR A 78 2.65 -19.95 7.96
N ARG A 79 2.49 -19.06 6.98
CA ARG A 79 2.95 -17.68 7.05
C ARG A 79 1.90 -16.73 6.52
N VAL A 80 1.80 -15.56 7.14
CA VAL A 80 0.97 -14.47 6.64
C VAL A 80 1.74 -13.16 6.62
N ARG A 81 1.56 -12.39 5.56
CA ARG A 81 2.14 -11.05 5.41
C ARG A 81 1.03 -10.03 5.21
N PHE A 82 1.04 -8.98 6.02
CA PHE A 82 0.15 -7.84 5.86
C PHE A 82 0.92 -6.63 5.36
N LYS A 83 0.37 -5.91 4.38
CA LYS A 83 0.94 -4.67 3.85
C LYS A 83 -0.15 -3.64 3.64
N LEU A 84 0.15 -2.40 4.00
CA LEU A 84 -0.67 -1.25 3.61
C LEU A 84 -0.39 -0.91 2.14
N VAL A 85 -1.43 -0.80 1.33
CA VAL A 85 -1.37 -0.59 -0.13
C VAL A 85 -2.35 0.51 -0.56
N SER A 86 -2.33 0.85 -1.85
CA SER A 86 -3.26 1.82 -2.46
C SER A 86 -3.31 3.15 -1.71
N ASP A 87 -2.15 3.77 -1.52
CA ASP A 87 -2.00 5.05 -0.80
C ASP A 87 -2.51 5.03 0.67
N GLY A 88 -2.48 3.87 1.31
CA GLY A 88 -2.95 3.75 2.69
C GLY A 88 -4.43 3.43 2.86
N SER A 89 -5.18 3.33 1.75
CA SER A 89 -6.62 3.08 1.77
C SER A 89 -6.99 1.61 2.04
N ALA A 90 -6.09 0.66 1.78
CA ALA A 90 -6.35 -0.76 1.96
C ALA A 90 -5.19 -1.51 2.65
N VAL A 91 -5.54 -2.55 3.40
CA VAL A 91 -4.59 -3.55 3.94
C VAL A 91 -4.74 -4.83 3.12
N ALA A 92 -3.64 -5.29 2.55
CA ALA A 92 -3.57 -6.56 1.85
C ALA A 92 -2.91 -7.62 2.74
N SER A 93 -3.53 -8.79 2.85
CA SER A 93 -3.01 -9.99 3.52
C SER A 93 -2.68 -11.04 2.48
N TRP A 94 -1.48 -11.60 2.53
CA TRP A 94 -1.06 -12.77 1.76
C TRP A 94 -0.83 -13.93 2.72
N LEU A 95 -1.72 -14.91 2.69
CA LEU A 95 -1.58 -16.17 3.39
C LEU A 95 -0.85 -17.14 2.47
N ASP A 96 0.23 -17.72 2.99
CA ASP A 96 1.08 -18.69 2.28
C ASP A 96 1.50 -18.23 0.87
N GLU A 97 1.95 -16.96 0.82
CA GLU A 97 2.50 -16.29 -0.38
C GLU A 97 3.49 -17.20 -1.11
N ASP A 98 3.58 -17.11 -2.43
CA ASP A 98 4.45 -17.91 -3.31
C ASP A 98 4.26 -19.43 -3.24
N THR A 99 3.12 -19.92 -2.73
CA THR A 99 2.77 -21.35 -2.75
C THR A 99 1.56 -21.60 -3.64
N PRO A 100 1.31 -22.86 -4.08
CA PRO A 100 0.08 -23.21 -4.81
C PRO A 100 -1.22 -22.93 -4.04
N HIS A 101 -1.14 -22.72 -2.72
CA HIS A 101 -2.28 -22.44 -1.86
C HIS A 101 -2.32 -20.97 -1.42
N GLU A 102 -1.60 -20.09 -2.12
CA GLU A 102 -1.62 -18.66 -1.85
C GLU A 102 -3.05 -18.12 -1.88
N MET A 103 -3.40 -17.39 -0.81
CA MET A 103 -4.66 -16.68 -0.71
C MET A 103 -4.40 -15.22 -0.37
N ILE A 104 -5.14 -14.33 -1.03
CA ILE A 104 -5.02 -12.88 -0.82
C ILE A 104 -6.32 -12.35 -0.23
N THR A 105 -6.24 -11.53 0.81
CA THR A 105 -7.42 -10.84 1.34
C THR A 105 -7.18 -9.34 1.41
N MET A 106 -8.11 -8.57 0.85
CA MET A 106 -8.07 -7.11 0.80
C MET A 106 -9.07 -6.53 1.81
N PHE A 107 -8.57 -5.81 2.80
CA PHE A 107 -9.36 -5.10 3.81
C PHE A 107 -9.40 -3.61 3.52
N HIS A 108 -10.60 -3.02 3.47
CA HIS A 108 -10.78 -1.60 3.16
C HIS A 108 -12.14 -1.09 3.66
N MET A 109 -12.28 0.23 3.73
CA MET A 109 -13.57 0.86 4.04
C MET A 109 -14.43 0.99 2.78
N ASP A 110 -15.69 0.58 2.88
CA ASP A 110 -16.78 0.82 1.93
C ASP A 110 -17.85 1.67 2.64
N GLY A 111 -17.74 2.99 2.50
CA GLY A 111 -18.48 3.93 3.33
C GLY A 111 -18.16 3.73 4.82
N SER A 112 -19.17 3.41 5.63
CA SER A 112 -19.03 3.09 7.06
C SER A 112 -18.69 1.62 7.34
N ASN A 113 -18.71 0.76 6.33
CA ASN A 113 -18.49 -0.68 6.50
C ASN A 113 -17.02 -1.03 6.31
N LEU A 114 -16.43 -1.78 7.23
CA LEU A 114 -15.13 -2.40 7.01
C LEU A 114 -15.35 -3.72 6.26
N MET A 115 -14.87 -3.80 5.02
CA MET A 115 -15.06 -4.95 4.12
C MET A 115 -13.75 -5.74 3.95
N ALA A 116 -13.88 -7.05 3.80
CA ALA A 116 -12.83 -7.97 3.40
C ALA A 116 -13.23 -8.65 2.09
N THR A 117 -12.37 -8.59 1.07
CA THR A 117 -12.53 -9.37 -0.17
C THR A 117 -11.43 -10.41 -0.23
N HIS A 118 -11.80 -11.68 -0.20
CA HIS A 118 -10.87 -12.79 -0.18
C HIS A 118 -10.79 -13.43 -1.56
N TYR A 119 -9.58 -13.56 -2.09
CA TYR A 119 -9.26 -14.24 -3.34
C TYR A 119 -8.77 -15.64 -2.97
N CYS A 120 -9.66 -16.61 -3.14
CA CYS A 120 -9.42 -18.00 -2.73
C CYS A 120 -8.68 -18.78 -3.81
N ALA A 121 -7.91 -19.79 -3.39
CA ALA A 121 -7.36 -20.81 -4.30
C ALA A 121 -8.47 -21.62 -5.03
N ALA A 122 -9.72 -21.59 -4.51
CA ALA A 122 -10.90 -22.13 -5.17
C ALA A 122 -11.42 -21.28 -6.35
N HIS A 123 -10.67 -20.25 -6.78
CA HIS A 123 -10.98 -19.36 -7.90
C HIS A 123 -12.27 -18.53 -7.74
N ASN A 124 -12.78 -18.39 -6.52
CA ASN A 124 -13.91 -17.52 -6.18
C ASN A 124 -13.46 -16.33 -5.31
N GLN A 125 -14.34 -15.32 -5.20
CA GLN A 125 -14.04 -14.10 -4.45
C GLN A 125 -15.16 -13.75 -3.45
N PRO A 126 -15.24 -14.44 -2.31
CA PRO A 126 -16.16 -14.07 -1.25
C PRO A 126 -15.82 -12.70 -0.66
N ARG A 127 -16.86 -11.90 -0.44
CA ARG A 127 -16.81 -10.59 0.21
C ARG A 127 -17.53 -10.67 1.55
N MET A 128 -16.90 -10.15 2.58
CA MET A 128 -17.38 -10.20 3.95
C MET A 128 -17.38 -8.80 4.57
N ILE A 129 -18.34 -8.51 5.44
CA ILE A 129 -18.44 -7.22 6.15
C ILE A 129 -18.27 -7.45 7.65
N LEU A 130 -17.52 -6.56 8.31
CA LEU A 130 -17.38 -6.54 9.75
C LEU A 130 -18.75 -6.43 10.45
N THR A 131 -19.04 -7.33 11.37
CA THR A 131 -20.23 -7.24 12.21
C THR A 131 -20.04 -6.25 13.35
N THR A 132 -21.07 -5.47 13.64
CA THR A 132 -21.10 -4.55 14.79
C THR A 132 -21.49 -5.27 16.07
N GLY A 133 -20.91 -4.83 17.20
CA GLY A 133 -21.19 -5.38 18.52
C GLY A 133 -20.38 -6.64 18.81
N GLY A 134 -19.71 -6.67 19.97
CA GLY A 134 -18.86 -7.78 20.37
C GLY A 134 -17.62 -7.34 21.15
N ASP A 135 -16.68 -8.28 21.28
CA ASP A 135 -15.38 -8.06 21.91
C ASP A 135 -14.50 -7.15 21.04
N PRO A 136 -13.96 -6.02 21.57
CA PRO A 136 -13.05 -5.17 20.81
C PRO A 136 -11.78 -5.88 20.34
N ASN A 137 -11.42 -7.02 20.95
CA ASN A 137 -10.30 -7.88 20.55
C ASN A 137 -10.67 -8.96 19.53
N ARG A 138 -11.93 -9.06 19.11
CA ARG A 138 -12.38 -10.03 18.10
C ARG A 138 -13.15 -9.34 16.99
N LEU A 139 -12.51 -9.20 15.83
CA LEU A 139 -13.13 -8.64 14.63
C LEU A 139 -13.68 -9.78 13.76
N VAL A 140 -15.00 -9.89 13.65
CA VAL A 140 -15.66 -10.92 12.84
C VAL A 140 -16.22 -10.29 11.58
N PHE A 141 -15.80 -10.80 10.43
CA PHE A 141 -16.34 -10.46 9.12
C PHE A 141 -17.27 -11.58 8.70
N LYS A 142 -18.53 -11.26 8.37
CA LYS A 142 -19.51 -12.24 7.88
C LYS A 142 -19.68 -12.12 6.38
N PHE A 143 -19.91 -13.24 5.72
CA PHE A 143 -20.24 -13.30 4.30
C PHE A 143 -21.37 -12.34 3.95
N LYS A 144 -21.14 -11.57 2.89
CA LYS A 144 -22.12 -10.66 2.29
C LYS A 144 -22.61 -11.25 0.97
N ASP A 145 -21.67 -11.54 0.08
CA ASP A 145 -21.86 -12.07 -1.26
C ASP A 145 -20.50 -12.50 -1.83
N GLY A 146 -20.42 -12.90 -3.11
CA GLY A 146 -19.15 -13.13 -3.77
C GLY A 146 -19.29 -13.35 -5.27
N THR A 147 -18.16 -13.33 -5.98
CA THR A 147 -18.11 -13.59 -7.43
C THR A 147 -17.54 -14.97 -7.72
N ASN A 148 -17.98 -15.55 -8.85
CA ASN A 148 -17.60 -16.90 -9.31
C ASN A 148 -17.86 -18.03 -8.29
N ILE A 149 -18.94 -17.92 -7.50
CA ILE A 149 -19.41 -18.97 -6.58
C ILE A 149 -20.56 -19.72 -7.26
N GLN A 150 -20.33 -20.97 -7.62
CA GLN A 150 -21.37 -21.86 -8.13
C GLN A 150 -22.21 -22.44 -6.97
N ALA A 151 -23.38 -23.01 -7.26
CA ALA A 151 -24.34 -23.46 -6.24
C ALA A 151 -23.78 -24.46 -5.21
N ASP A 152 -22.80 -25.27 -5.61
CA ASP A 152 -22.13 -26.31 -4.82
C ASP A 152 -20.64 -25.99 -4.57
N ALA A 153 -20.14 -24.86 -5.08
CA ALA A 153 -18.75 -24.47 -4.92
C ALA A 153 -18.49 -23.96 -3.50
N GLY A 154 -17.50 -24.56 -2.86
CA GLY A 154 -17.12 -24.16 -1.51
C GLY A 154 -16.44 -22.79 -1.49
N HIS A 155 -16.72 -22.01 -0.46
CA HIS A 155 -16.19 -20.65 -0.31
C HIS A 155 -16.12 -20.25 1.17
N MET A 156 -15.29 -19.23 1.44
CA MET A 156 -15.19 -18.66 2.79
C MET A 156 -16.49 -17.97 3.20
N GLN A 157 -16.93 -18.26 4.42
CA GLN A 157 -18.14 -17.71 5.04
C GLN A 157 -17.75 -16.59 6.03
N PRO A 158 -17.55 -16.82 7.35
CA PRO A 158 -16.90 -15.81 8.17
C PRO A 158 -15.38 -15.97 8.23
N VAL A 159 -14.72 -14.84 8.51
CA VAL A 159 -13.37 -14.80 9.07
C VAL A 159 -13.37 -14.00 10.36
N ALA A 160 -12.69 -14.49 11.40
CA ALA A 160 -12.48 -13.77 12.64
C ALA A 160 -10.99 -13.53 12.91
N PHE A 161 -10.65 -12.29 13.29
CA PHE A 161 -9.33 -11.90 13.77
C PHE A 161 -9.39 -11.66 15.28
N ILE A 162 -8.61 -12.42 16.05
CA ILE A 162 -8.53 -12.31 17.50
C ILE A 162 -7.15 -11.72 17.87
N PHE A 163 -7.17 -10.61 18.59
CA PHE A 163 -6.00 -9.85 18.98
C PHE A 163 -5.74 -10.04 20.48
N ASP A 164 -4.75 -10.86 20.82
CA ASP A 164 -4.39 -11.19 22.21
C ASP A 164 -2.96 -10.75 22.58
N GLY A 165 -2.27 -10.03 21.67
CA GLY A 165 -1.02 -9.32 21.97
C GLY A 165 -0.47 -8.55 20.77
N ALA A 166 0.55 -7.71 21.00
CA ALA A 166 1.17 -6.93 19.91
C ALA A 166 1.93 -7.80 18.88
N ASN A 167 2.35 -9.00 19.31
CA ASN A 167 3.17 -9.94 18.55
C ASN A 167 2.49 -11.31 18.38
N HIS A 168 1.19 -11.40 18.63
CA HIS A 168 0.42 -12.62 18.47
C HIS A 168 -1.01 -12.26 18.07
N HIS A 169 -1.55 -13.00 17.11
CA HIS A 169 -2.95 -12.93 16.72
C HIS A 169 -3.40 -14.29 16.23
N ILE A 170 -4.71 -14.49 16.21
CA ILE A 170 -5.34 -15.72 15.75
C ILE A 170 -6.31 -15.36 14.64
N GLU A 171 -6.36 -16.20 13.61
CA GLU A 171 -7.34 -16.12 12.54
C GLU A 171 -8.19 -17.38 12.53
N GLU A 172 -9.51 -17.22 12.47
CA GLU A 172 -10.45 -18.33 12.29
C GLU A 172 -11.14 -18.14 10.95
N TRP A 173 -10.86 -19.03 9.99
CA TRP A 173 -11.43 -19.00 8.65
C TRP A 173 -12.41 -20.14 8.51
N THR A 174 -13.67 -19.84 8.22
CA THR A 174 -14.72 -20.86 8.07
C THR A 174 -15.01 -21.06 6.58
N TYR A 175 -14.81 -22.28 6.11
CA TYR A 175 -15.10 -22.69 4.74
C TYR A 175 -16.40 -23.49 4.71
N LEU A 176 -17.33 -23.10 3.85
CA LEU A 176 -18.58 -23.82 3.61
C LEU A 176 -18.44 -24.66 2.35
N GLN A 177 -18.71 -25.96 2.43
CA GLN A 177 -18.80 -26.84 1.28
C GLN A 177 -19.90 -27.88 1.49
N ASN A 178 -20.77 -28.08 0.50
CA ASN A 178 -21.88 -29.04 0.56
C ASN A 178 -22.76 -28.87 1.82
N GLY A 179 -23.01 -27.63 2.24
CA GLY A 179 -23.80 -27.31 3.43
C GLY A 179 -23.09 -27.60 4.76
N LYS A 180 -21.81 -27.98 4.75
CA LYS A 180 -21.00 -28.22 5.95
C LYS A 180 -19.97 -27.12 6.11
N GLU A 181 -19.88 -26.58 7.31
CA GLU A 181 -18.86 -25.59 7.67
C GLU A 181 -17.70 -26.26 8.40
N GLU A 182 -16.49 -25.92 7.98
CA GLU A 182 -15.26 -26.28 8.66
C GLU A 182 -14.49 -25.01 9.00
N THR A 183 -14.06 -24.87 10.25
CA THR A 183 -13.30 -23.70 10.69
C THR A 183 -11.85 -24.07 10.93
N THR A 184 -10.97 -23.47 10.13
CA THR A 184 -9.54 -23.58 10.27
C THR A 184 -9.02 -22.45 11.16
N ARG A 185 -8.25 -22.81 12.20
CA ARG A 185 -7.67 -21.87 13.15
C ARG A 185 -6.17 -21.74 12.92
N PHE A 186 -5.73 -20.51 12.66
CA PHE A 186 -4.32 -20.16 12.47
C PHE A 186 -3.81 -19.41 13.69
N ASN A 187 -2.69 -19.86 14.25
CA ASN A 187 -2.04 -19.20 15.37
C ASN A 187 -0.76 -18.51 14.89
N PHE A 188 -0.76 -17.17 14.84
CA PHE A 188 0.33 -16.39 14.26
C PHE A 188 1.12 -15.63 15.31
N ARG A 189 2.44 -15.66 15.16
CA ARG A 189 3.39 -14.84 15.92
C ARG A 189 4.17 -13.94 14.98
N ARG A 190 4.41 -12.71 15.41
CA ARG A 190 5.12 -11.72 14.59
C ARG A 190 6.54 -12.20 14.34
N LYS A 191 6.96 -12.24 13.08
CA LYS A 191 8.33 -12.52 12.70
C LYS A 191 9.19 -11.31 13.09
N GLN A 192 9.88 -11.42 14.22
CA GLN A 192 10.82 -10.37 14.62
C GLN A 192 11.92 -10.25 13.57
N ARG A 193 12.05 -9.07 12.96
CA ARG A 193 13.28 -8.75 12.23
C ARG A 193 14.40 -8.78 13.27
N ARG A 194 15.50 -9.48 12.96
CA ARG A 194 16.71 -9.47 13.80
C ARG A 194 17.37 -8.09 13.72
N THR A 195 16.75 -7.08 14.32
CA THR A 195 17.30 -5.72 14.45
C THR A 195 18.49 -5.70 15.42
N ALA A 196 18.68 -6.77 16.20
CA ALA A 196 19.84 -6.97 17.08
C ALA A 196 21.18 -6.92 16.32
N CYS A 197 21.24 -7.36 15.06
CA CYS A 197 22.49 -7.33 14.29
C CYS A 197 22.87 -5.92 13.81
N PHE A 198 21.89 -5.03 13.58
CA PHE A 198 22.18 -3.69 13.07
C PHE A 198 22.64 -2.73 14.18
N ARG A 199 22.08 -2.86 15.39
CA ARG A 199 22.44 -2.01 16.54
C ARG A 199 23.87 -2.26 17.05
N GLU A 200 24.30 -3.52 17.10
CA GLU A 200 25.70 -3.87 17.43
C GLU A 200 26.69 -3.32 16.38
N MET A 201 26.33 -3.32 15.10
CA MET A 201 27.20 -2.77 14.04
C MET A 201 27.33 -1.26 14.10
N THR A 202 26.24 -0.52 14.40
CA THR A 202 26.30 0.93 14.57
C THR A 202 27.11 1.35 15.80
N GLU A 203 26.98 0.65 16.93
CA GLU A 203 27.79 0.94 18.13
C GLU A 203 29.27 0.56 17.93
N TYR A 204 29.57 -0.51 17.19
CA TYR A 204 30.95 -0.89 16.87
C TYR A 204 31.64 0.12 15.94
N CYS A 205 30.96 0.56 14.86
CA CYS A 205 31.48 1.57 13.95
C CYS A 205 31.57 2.97 14.59
N ALA A 206 30.68 3.32 15.52
CA ALA A 206 30.74 4.58 16.26
C ALA A 206 31.86 4.60 17.32
N SER A 207 32.34 3.43 17.79
CA SER A 207 33.35 3.36 18.85
C SER A 207 34.79 3.70 18.40
N GLY A 208 35.04 3.96 17.12
CA GLY A 208 36.35 4.42 16.62
C GLY A 208 37.54 3.49 16.89
N ARG A 209 37.30 2.25 17.34
CA ARG A 209 38.37 1.31 17.69
C ARG A 209 39.00 0.75 16.42
N ARG A 210 40.25 1.13 16.18
CA ARG A 210 41.13 0.52 15.16
C ARG A 210 41.09 -0.99 15.31
N CYS A 211 40.84 -1.68 14.19
CA CYS A 211 40.84 -3.13 14.11
C CYS A 211 42.25 -3.64 14.44
N GLY A 212 42.45 -4.03 15.70
CA GLY A 212 43.66 -4.71 16.15
C GLY A 212 43.74 -6.07 15.49
N THR A 213 44.72 -6.24 14.61
CA THR A 213 45.10 -7.50 13.99
C THR A 213 45.37 -8.58 15.04
N ARG A 214 44.93 -9.81 14.74
CA ARG A 214 45.09 -11.08 15.48
C ARG A 214 44.14 -11.29 16.67
N SER A 215 42.92 -11.72 16.35
CA SER A 215 42.24 -12.88 16.95
C SER A 215 40.73 -12.74 16.75
N ARG A 216 40.24 -13.08 15.54
CA ARG A 216 38.83 -13.43 15.23
C ARG A 216 38.61 -13.57 13.71
N LEU A 217 39.43 -14.38 13.05
CA LEU A 217 39.19 -14.74 11.63
C LEU A 217 38.04 -15.73 11.45
N THR A 218 37.42 -16.23 12.53
CA THR A 218 36.32 -17.22 12.44
C THR A 218 34.91 -16.59 12.46
N LYS A 219 34.75 -15.30 12.77
CA LYS A 219 33.41 -14.69 12.92
C LYS A 219 32.96 -13.74 11.80
N ILE A 220 33.84 -13.42 10.85
CA ILE A 220 33.55 -12.44 9.78
C ILE A 220 33.18 -13.13 8.44
N ARG A 221 33.37 -14.45 8.31
CA ARG A 221 33.09 -15.16 7.06
C ARG A 221 31.62 -15.50 6.79
N LEU A 222 30.69 -15.17 7.71
CA LEU A 222 29.27 -15.52 7.58
C LEU A 222 28.33 -14.33 7.29
N CYS A 223 28.84 -13.14 6.95
CA CYS A 223 28.00 -11.96 6.71
C CYS A 223 28.18 -11.29 5.33
N LEU A 224 28.97 -11.87 4.42
CA LEU A 224 29.24 -11.22 3.11
C LEU A 224 28.40 -11.72 1.93
N PHE A 225 27.52 -12.69 2.11
CA PHE A 225 26.63 -13.17 1.05
C PHE A 225 25.16 -12.88 1.37
N THR A 226 24.76 -11.61 1.22
CA THR A 226 23.46 -11.19 0.67
C THR A 226 23.39 -9.65 0.74
N ARG A 227 24.07 -8.96 -0.19
CA ARG A 227 23.67 -7.60 -0.55
C ARG A 227 22.63 -7.71 -1.67
N PRO A 228 21.42 -7.12 -1.55
CA PRO A 228 20.58 -6.89 -2.71
C PRO A 228 21.26 -5.82 -3.57
N ARG A 229 21.40 -6.09 -4.87
CA ARG A 229 21.83 -5.08 -5.86
C ARG A 229 20.71 -4.03 -5.96
N GLY A 230 20.98 -2.80 -5.53
CA GLY A 230 20.16 -1.64 -5.89
C GLY A 230 20.34 -1.25 -7.37
N PRO A 231 19.44 -0.45 -7.94
CA PRO A 231 19.40 -0.18 -9.37
C PRO A 231 20.60 0.66 -9.83
N LEU A 232 21.18 0.27 -10.97
CA LEU A 232 22.24 1.01 -11.66
C LEU A 232 21.70 2.38 -12.11
N ALA A 233 22.35 3.46 -11.67
CA ALA A 233 22.23 4.76 -12.30
C ALA A 233 23.11 4.78 -13.57
N LEU A 234 22.53 5.17 -14.71
CA LEU A 234 23.25 5.41 -15.98
C LEU A 234 23.95 6.79 -15.94
N PRO A 235 25.15 6.93 -16.50
CA PRO A 235 25.86 8.21 -16.55
C PRO A 235 25.31 9.12 -17.66
N LYS A 236 25.53 10.43 -17.46
CA LYS A 236 25.14 11.57 -18.30
C LYS A 236 25.72 11.52 -19.70
#